data_AF-A0AAI8YJL1-F1
#
_entry.id   AF-A0AAI8YJL1-F1
#
_cell.length_a   1.000
_cell.length_b   1.000
_cell.length_c   1.000
_cell.angle_alpha   90.00
_cell.angle_beta   90.00
_cell.angle_gamma   90.00
#
_symmetry.space_group_name_H-M   'P 1'
#
loop_
_entity.id
_entity.type
_entity.pdbx_description
1 polymer ?
#
loop_
_entity_poly.entity_id
_entity_poly.type
_entity_poly.pdbx_seq_one_letter_code
_entity_poly.pdbx_strand_id
1 'polypeptide(L)'
;MAHQEPLAYRGTATSAENKVSPERSTSFFLTGIPIETDYQDFFLGFRNIGSIRHCHMNEPYDRHPETCAAKVVFFTRLAAEIAFESIQAGSIKINGVQPNVTWNRYRTPEEAPEGRSRVIRIEGPSDIVHTSVLKILWSVTFWWNTDTKYEIDELDEGVSVIWYYFASYYFQAENATKVLHETFGDIVDVSYQEDPCA
;
A
#
# COMPACT_ATOMS: atom_id res chain seq x y z
N MET A 1 27.60 -9.59 7.74
CA MET A 1 27.50 -8.43 6.83
C MET A 1 26.17 -7.76 7.14
N ALA A 2 26.20 -6.50 7.57
CA ALA A 2 24.99 -5.80 7.96
C ALA A 2 24.13 -5.57 6.72
N HIS A 3 22.92 -6.15 6.70
CA HIS A 3 21.90 -5.78 5.73
C HIS A 3 21.53 -4.33 6.00
N GLN A 4 21.99 -3.44 5.12
CA GLN A 4 21.53 -2.06 5.11
C GLN A 4 20.11 -2.09 4.57
N GLU A 5 19.12 -1.91 5.45
CA GLU A 5 17.73 -1.76 5.03
C GLU A 5 17.66 -0.65 3.97
N PRO A 6 17.03 -0.90 2.81
CA PRO A 6 16.80 0.16 1.84
C PRO A 6 15.93 1.21 2.52
N LEU A 7 16.40 2.47 2.49
CA LEU A 7 15.78 3.64 3.10
C LEU A 7 14.25 3.56 2.98
N ALA A 8 13.57 3.23 4.09
CA ALA A 8 12.13 3.42 4.21
C ALA A 8 11.82 4.87 3.82
N TYR A 9 10.91 5.06 2.86
CA TYR A 9 10.55 6.39 2.39
C TYR A 9 9.90 7.16 3.55
N ARG A 10 10.67 8.05 4.18
CA ARG A 10 10.27 8.82 5.37
C ARG A 10 9.43 10.07 5.06
N GLY A 11 9.02 10.27 3.80
CA GLY A 11 8.42 11.51 3.34
C GLY A 11 9.44 12.65 3.37
N THR A 12 9.83 13.16 2.20
CA THR A 12 10.71 14.32 2.14
C THR A 12 9.91 15.58 2.50
N ALA A 13 10.26 16.21 3.62
CA ALA A 13 9.66 17.45 4.12
C ALA A 13 9.74 18.64 3.13
N THR A 14 10.47 18.49 2.02
CA THR A 14 10.83 19.53 1.06
C THR A 14 10.16 19.39 -0.31
N SER A 15 9.34 18.36 -0.57
CA SER A 15 8.59 18.34 -1.84
C SER A 15 7.54 19.46 -1.85
N ALA A 16 7.39 20.14 -2.98
CA ALA A 16 6.42 21.24 -3.15
C ALA A 16 4.97 20.81 -2.85
N GLU A 17 4.71 19.50 -2.88
CA GLU A 17 3.44 18.82 -2.65
C GLU A 17 2.95 18.88 -1.19
N ASN A 18 3.84 19.13 -0.21
CA ASN A 18 3.46 19.22 1.21
C ASN A 18 2.77 20.54 1.60
N LYS A 19 2.48 21.43 0.64
CA LYS A 19 1.92 22.78 0.86
C LYS A 19 0.41 22.87 0.69
N VAL A 20 -0.29 21.75 0.65
CA VAL A 20 -1.76 21.74 0.63
C VAL A 20 -2.33 22.15 2.01
N SER A 21 -3.52 22.75 2.04
CA SER A 21 -4.17 23.09 3.31
C SER A 21 -4.64 21.82 4.03
N PRO A 22 -4.79 21.82 5.37
CA PRO A 22 -5.28 20.66 6.12
C PRO A 22 -6.59 20.10 5.58
N GLU A 23 -7.49 20.96 5.09
CA GLU A 23 -8.82 20.65 4.57
C GLU A 23 -8.78 19.99 3.19
N ARG A 24 -7.60 19.97 2.55
CA ARG A 24 -7.37 19.39 1.23
C ARG A 24 -6.37 18.22 1.26
N SER A 25 -5.97 17.79 2.46
CA SER A 25 -5.05 16.66 2.64
C SER A 25 -5.80 15.33 2.48
N THR A 26 -5.21 14.36 1.80
CA THR A 26 -5.71 12.97 1.72
C THR A 26 -4.97 12.03 2.66
N SER A 27 -4.07 12.57 3.49
CA SER A 27 -3.23 11.79 4.39
C SER A 27 -3.47 12.05 5.87
N PHE A 28 -3.57 10.97 6.63
CA PHE A 28 -3.66 10.97 8.09
C PHE A 28 -2.67 9.98 8.71
N PHE A 29 -2.48 10.12 10.01
CA PHE A 29 -1.59 9.33 10.84
C PHE A 29 -2.38 8.66 11.95
N LEU A 30 -2.11 7.37 12.14
CA LEU A 30 -2.72 6.51 13.14
C LEU A 30 -1.71 6.10 14.19
N THR A 31 -2.13 6.07 15.45
CA THR A 31 -1.34 5.51 16.56
C THR A 31 -2.21 4.59 17.42
N GLY A 32 -1.57 3.77 18.26
CA GLY A 32 -2.30 2.81 19.09
C GLY A 32 -2.71 1.55 18.33
N ILE A 33 -2.02 1.24 17.22
CA ILE A 33 -2.26 0.01 16.46
C ILE A 33 -1.62 -1.17 17.22
N PRO A 34 -2.29 -2.32 17.38
CA PRO A 34 -1.70 -3.49 18.03
C PRO A 34 -0.41 -3.95 17.34
N ILE A 35 0.61 -4.33 18.12
CA ILE A 35 1.95 -4.69 17.61
C ILE A 35 1.95 -5.85 16.60
N GLU A 36 1.05 -6.82 16.79
CA GLU A 36 0.95 -8.01 15.92
C GLU A 36 0.17 -7.74 14.61
N THR A 37 -0.26 -6.49 14.38
CA THR A 37 -1.03 -6.14 13.18
C THR A 37 -0.12 -6.22 11.96
N ASP A 38 -0.50 -7.08 11.00
CA ASP A 38 0.09 -7.07 9.67
C ASP A 38 -0.73 -6.17 8.71
N TYR A 39 -0.25 -6.02 7.48
CA TYR A 39 -0.94 -5.19 6.50
C TYR A 39 -2.32 -5.75 6.09
N GLN A 40 -2.53 -7.06 6.17
CA GLN A 40 -3.80 -7.69 5.85
C GLN A 40 -4.87 -7.29 6.86
N ASP A 41 -4.58 -7.51 8.13
CA ASP A 41 -5.40 -7.10 9.25
C ASP A 41 -5.67 -5.59 9.23
N PHE A 42 -4.66 -4.80 8.88
CA PHE A 42 -4.76 -3.36 8.79
C PHE A 42 -5.78 -2.92 7.73
N PHE A 43 -5.65 -3.43 6.50
CA PHE A 43 -6.50 -3.01 5.38
C PHE A 43 -7.92 -3.55 5.44
N LEU A 44 -8.18 -4.65 6.17
CA LEU A 44 -9.54 -5.09 6.47
C LEU A 44 -10.38 -4.00 7.15
N GLY A 45 -9.76 -3.15 7.97
CA GLY A 45 -10.44 -2.02 8.60
C GLY A 45 -10.86 -0.91 7.62
N PHE A 46 -10.32 -0.88 6.41
CA PHE A 46 -10.54 0.18 5.40
C PHE A 46 -11.34 -0.30 4.18
N ARG A 47 -11.98 -1.47 4.24
CA ARG A 47 -12.80 -1.99 3.13
C ARG A 47 -14.02 -1.09 2.85
N ASN A 48 -14.32 -0.88 1.57
CA ASN A 48 -15.46 -0.09 1.08
C ASN A 48 -15.45 1.39 1.51
N ILE A 49 -14.27 2.02 1.54
CA ILE A 49 -14.08 3.43 1.91
C ILE A 49 -13.58 4.26 0.73
N GLY A 50 -12.62 3.72 -0.02
CA GLY A 50 -11.99 4.36 -1.17
C GLY A 50 -10.60 3.78 -1.42
N SER A 51 -10.09 4.00 -2.63
CA SER A 51 -8.76 3.51 -3.01
C SER A 51 -7.65 4.16 -2.19
N ILE A 52 -6.78 3.32 -1.64
CA ILE A 52 -5.59 3.72 -0.90
C ILE A 52 -4.46 3.91 -1.89
N ARG A 53 -3.86 5.10 -1.87
CA ARG A 53 -2.68 5.42 -2.67
C ARG A 53 -1.40 4.94 -2.00
N HIS A 54 -1.33 5.06 -0.67
CA HIS A 54 -0.14 4.69 0.08
C HIS A 54 -0.46 4.39 1.54
N CYS A 55 0.11 3.31 2.06
CA CYS A 55 0.17 3.00 3.47
C CYS A 55 1.59 2.60 3.90
N HIS A 56 2.05 3.17 5.00
CA HIS A 56 3.28 2.76 5.65
C HIS A 56 3.03 2.55 7.14
N MET A 57 3.23 1.31 7.60
CA MET A 57 3.23 0.94 9.01
C MET A 57 4.64 1.08 9.56
N ASN A 58 4.74 1.77 10.69
CA ASN A 58 5.96 1.91 11.47
C ASN A 58 5.89 0.90 12.62
N GLU A 59 7.01 0.20 12.83
CA GLU A 59 7.22 -0.62 14.00
C GLU A 59 7.13 0.21 15.29
N PRO A 60 6.90 -0.44 16.45
CA PRO A 60 6.98 0.23 17.73
C PRO A 60 8.35 0.87 17.92
N TYR A 61 8.37 1.99 18.64
CA TYR A 61 9.59 2.73 18.95
C TYR A 61 9.66 3.02 20.44
N ASP A 62 10.84 3.41 20.95
CA ASP A 62 11.16 3.47 22.38
C ASP A 62 10.13 4.13 23.31
N ARG A 63 9.35 5.12 22.83
CA ARG A 63 8.34 5.80 23.66
C ARG A 63 6.97 5.10 23.69
N HIS A 64 6.71 4.19 22.75
CA HIS A 64 5.49 3.39 22.64
C HIS A 64 5.84 1.97 22.17
N PRO A 65 6.60 1.19 22.96
CA PRO A 65 7.07 -0.13 22.53
C PRO A 65 5.92 -1.15 22.36
N GLU A 66 4.76 -0.87 22.93
CA GLU A 66 3.56 -1.72 22.86
C GLU A 66 2.65 -1.50 21.64
N THR A 67 2.89 -0.47 20.82
CA THR A 67 1.99 -0.14 19.69
C THR A 67 2.72 0.31 18.44
N CYS A 68 2.12 0.01 17.29
CA CYS A 68 2.54 0.50 15.99
C CYS A 68 1.85 1.83 15.64
N ALA A 69 2.37 2.48 14.60
CA ALA A 69 1.76 3.68 14.03
C ALA A 69 1.74 3.59 12.50
N ALA A 70 0.76 4.17 11.83
CA ALA A 70 0.66 4.10 10.37
C ALA A 70 0.37 5.45 9.73
N LYS A 71 0.99 5.71 8.58
CA LYS A 71 0.55 6.75 7.66
C LYS A 71 -0.36 6.11 6.62
N VAL A 72 -1.53 6.70 6.38
CA VAL A 72 -2.45 6.30 5.31
C VAL A 72 -2.70 7.49 4.41
N VAL A 73 -2.75 7.26 3.10
CA VAL A 73 -3.01 8.24 2.07
C VAL A 73 -4.03 7.66 1.09
N PHE A 74 -5.18 8.31 0.95
CA PHE A 74 -6.16 7.99 -0.08
C PHE A 74 -5.85 8.73 -1.39
N PHE A 75 -6.42 8.27 -2.49
CA PHE A 75 -6.43 9.06 -3.73
C PHE A 75 -7.31 10.32 -3.56
N THR A 76 -8.49 10.18 -2.96
CA THR A 76 -9.48 11.26 -2.83
C THR A 76 -9.57 11.81 -1.41
N ARG A 77 -9.93 13.09 -1.29
CA ARG A 77 -10.20 13.73 0.00
C ARG A 77 -11.43 13.15 0.67
N LEU A 78 -12.48 12.89 -0.11
CA LEU A 78 -13.73 12.31 0.39
C LEU A 78 -13.50 10.98 1.11
N ALA A 79 -12.75 10.06 0.51
CA ALA A 79 -12.43 8.77 1.15
C ALA A 79 -11.61 8.96 2.43
N ALA A 80 -10.64 9.89 2.42
CA ALA A 80 -9.85 10.21 3.61
C ALA A 80 -10.72 10.75 4.75
N GLU A 81 -11.71 11.60 4.47
CA GLU A 81 -12.64 12.15 5.46
C GLU A 81 -13.56 11.06 6.02
N ILE A 82 -14.15 10.23 5.16
CA ILE A 82 -14.99 9.10 5.58
C ILE A 82 -14.21 8.17 6.50
N ALA A 83 -12.96 7.82 6.14
CA ALA A 83 -12.10 6.98 6.97
C ALA A 83 -11.81 7.65 8.32
N PHE A 84 -11.43 8.93 8.29
CA PHE A 84 -11.08 9.70 9.48
C PHE A 84 -12.24 9.77 10.47
N GLU A 85 -13.42 10.14 10.00
CA GLU A 85 -14.64 10.24 10.81
C GLU A 85 -15.08 8.86 11.33
N SER A 86 -14.98 7.82 10.50
CA SER A 86 -15.33 6.46 10.89
C SER A 86 -14.39 5.90 11.97
N ILE A 87 -13.11 6.29 11.96
CA ILE A 87 -12.18 5.97 13.05
C ILE A 87 -12.55 6.74 14.31
N GLN A 88 -12.85 8.04 14.22
CA GLN A 88 -13.25 8.83 15.39
C GLN A 88 -14.54 8.32 16.03
N ALA A 89 -15.50 7.87 15.22
CA ALA A 89 -16.74 7.25 15.67
C ALA A 89 -16.55 5.81 16.20
N GLY A 90 -15.38 5.21 16.01
CA GLY A 90 -15.08 3.83 16.43
C GLY A 90 -15.67 2.74 15.53
N SER A 91 -16.17 3.10 14.35
CA SER A 91 -16.68 2.17 13.33
C SER A 91 -15.56 1.43 12.63
N ILE A 92 -14.42 2.09 12.40
CA ILE A 92 -13.19 1.43 11.92
C ILE A 92 -12.33 1.03 13.13
N LYS A 93 -12.00 -0.26 13.17
CA LYS A 93 -11.12 -0.86 14.17
C LYS A 93 -10.09 -1.73 13.47
N ILE A 94 -8.87 -1.70 13.97
CA ILE A 94 -7.76 -2.54 13.51
C ILE A 94 -7.56 -3.62 14.57
N ASN A 95 -7.74 -4.88 14.19
CA ASN A 95 -7.71 -6.01 15.13
C ASN A 95 -8.60 -5.79 16.37
N GLY A 96 -9.80 -5.23 16.16
CA GLY A 96 -10.78 -4.95 17.21
C GLY A 96 -10.46 -3.74 18.09
N VAL A 97 -9.33 -3.06 17.87
CA VAL A 97 -8.91 -1.85 18.60
C VAL A 97 -9.18 -0.61 17.75
N GLN A 98 -9.78 0.41 18.37
CA GLN A 98 -9.94 1.72 17.72
C GLN A 98 -8.61 2.47 17.78
N PRO A 99 -7.96 2.78 16.64
CA PRO A 99 -6.74 3.58 16.65
C PRO A 99 -7.06 5.06 16.94
N ASN A 100 -6.06 5.80 17.39
CA ASN A 100 -6.14 7.27 17.40
C ASN A 100 -5.82 7.80 16.00
N VAL A 101 -6.54 8.82 15.53
CA VAL A 101 -6.34 9.41 14.21
C VAL A 101 -6.06 10.90 14.29
N THR A 102 -5.09 11.36 13.49
CA THR A 102 -4.78 12.79 13.31
C THR A 102 -4.46 13.07 11.85
N TRP A 103 -4.83 14.24 11.32
CA TRP A 103 -4.41 14.63 9.97
C TRP A 103 -2.89 14.74 9.92
N ASN A 104 -2.27 14.21 8.87
CA ASN A 104 -0.82 14.09 8.83
C ASN A 104 -0.17 15.47 8.71
N ARG A 105 0.97 15.65 9.40
CA ARG A 105 1.75 16.90 9.32
C ARG A 105 2.27 17.15 7.90
N TYR A 106 2.70 16.08 7.22
CA TYR A 106 3.12 16.09 5.83
C TYR A 106 1.91 15.77 4.95
N ARG A 107 1.24 16.84 4.53
CA ARG A 107 -0.04 16.75 3.85
C ARG A 107 0.15 16.32 2.41
N THR A 108 -0.85 15.66 1.85
CA THR A 108 -0.78 15.14 0.50
C THR A 108 -2.04 15.57 -0.25
N PRO A 109 -1.95 16.22 -1.42
CA PRO A 109 -3.14 16.62 -2.14
C PRO A 109 -3.89 15.41 -2.68
N GLU A 110 -5.17 15.62 -2.98
CA GLU A 110 -5.96 14.70 -3.79
C GLU A 110 -5.38 14.58 -5.19
N GLU A 111 -5.54 13.37 -5.73
CA GLU A 111 -5.13 13.01 -7.07
C GLU A 111 -6.17 12.05 -7.64
N ALA A 112 -6.61 12.29 -8.87
CA ALA A 112 -7.51 11.37 -9.54
C ALA A 112 -6.81 10.01 -9.71
N PRO A 113 -7.47 8.88 -9.40
CA PRO A 113 -6.85 7.57 -9.58
C PRO A 113 -6.40 7.31 -11.02
N GLU A 114 -7.15 7.75 -12.04
CA GLU A 114 -6.78 7.61 -13.47
C GLU A 114 -6.35 6.17 -13.86
N GLY A 115 -7.03 5.16 -13.31
CA GLY A 115 -6.69 3.75 -13.52
C GLY A 115 -5.49 3.24 -12.71
N ARG A 116 -4.93 4.06 -11.82
CA ARG A 116 -3.83 3.68 -10.91
C ARG A 116 -4.38 3.00 -9.67
N SER A 117 -3.69 1.96 -9.23
CA SER A 117 -4.05 1.20 -8.04
C SER A 117 -2.81 0.58 -7.41
N ARG A 118 -2.88 0.33 -6.10
CA ARG A 118 -1.88 -0.51 -5.42
C ARG A 118 -2.03 -2.00 -5.76
N VAL A 119 -3.06 -2.38 -6.51
CA VAL A 119 -3.28 -3.75 -6.96
C VAL A 119 -2.88 -3.89 -8.43
N ILE A 120 -2.04 -4.88 -8.72
CA ILE A 120 -1.70 -5.27 -10.09
C ILE A 120 -2.08 -6.72 -10.34
N ARG A 121 -2.54 -6.99 -11.55
CA ARG A 121 -2.68 -8.32 -12.13
C ARG A 121 -1.54 -8.52 -13.11
N ILE A 122 -0.85 -9.64 -12.98
CA ILE A 122 0.29 -10.03 -13.80
C ILE A 122 -0.10 -11.32 -14.51
N GLU A 123 -0.01 -11.35 -15.84
CA GLU A 123 -0.31 -12.52 -16.66
C GLU A 123 0.86 -12.84 -17.60
N GLY A 124 1.17 -14.11 -17.77
CA GLY A 124 2.24 -14.55 -18.67
C GLY A 124 2.68 -15.99 -18.44
N PRO A 125 3.81 -16.41 -19.00
CA PRO A 125 4.34 -17.77 -18.87
C PRO A 125 4.52 -18.18 -17.41
N SER A 126 4.09 -19.38 -17.04
CA SER A 126 4.11 -19.87 -15.64
C SER A 126 5.51 -20.00 -15.03
N ASP A 127 6.55 -20.07 -15.85
CA ASP A 127 7.95 -20.07 -15.40
C ASP A 127 8.47 -18.65 -15.05
N ILE A 128 7.78 -17.61 -15.52
CA ILE A 128 8.05 -16.20 -15.23
C ILE A 128 7.08 -15.66 -14.18
N VAL A 129 5.77 -15.84 -14.42
CA VAL A 129 4.67 -15.38 -13.56
C VAL A 129 4.45 -16.40 -12.45
N HIS A 130 5.48 -16.54 -11.61
CA HIS A 130 5.48 -17.38 -10.43
C HIS A 130 6.00 -16.59 -9.24
N THR A 131 5.39 -16.80 -8.08
CA THR A 131 5.63 -15.97 -6.88
C THR A 131 7.10 -15.96 -6.45
N SER A 132 7.83 -17.07 -6.57
CA SER A 132 9.25 -17.12 -6.21
C SER A 132 10.11 -16.27 -7.16
N VAL A 133 9.82 -16.30 -8.46
CA VAL A 133 10.55 -15.56 -9.49
C VAL A 133 10.32 -14.06 -9.32
N LEU A 134 9.05 -13.65 -9.18
CA LEU A 134 8.67 -12.26 -8.96
C LEU A 134 9.29 -11.68 -7.68
N LYS A 135 9.28 -12.45 -6.58
CA LYS A 135 9.92 -12.03 -5.32
C LYS A 135 11.42 -11.86 -5.46
N ILE A 136 12.11 -12.78 -6.15
CA ILE A 136 13.57 -12.64 -6.39
C ILE A 136 13.84 -11.38 -7.20
N LEU A 137 13.09 -11.18 -8.28
CA LEU A 137 13.20 -10.02 -9.16
C LEU A 137 13.02 -8.69 -8.41
N TRP A 138 11.99 -8.56 -7.58
CA TRP A 138 11.74 -7.31 -6.85
C TRP A 138 12.66 -7.13 -5.64
N SER A 139 13.12 -8.20 -5.00
CA SER A 139 13.98 -8.13 -3.80
C SER A 139 15.30 -7.40 -4.01
N VAL A 140 15.77 -7.31 -5.25
CA VAL A 140 16.98 -6.57 -5.62
C VAL A 140 16.70 -5.11 -5.96
N THR A 141 15.43 -4.70 -6.07
CA THR A 141 15.03 -3.37 -6.56
C THR A 141 14.30 -2.53 -5.53
N PHE A 142 13.33 -3.09 -4.80
CA PHE A 142 12.55 -2.35 -3.81
C PHE A 142 12.02 -3.26 -2.70
N TRP A 143 11.65 -2.67 -1.56
CA TRP A 143 10.95 -3.39 -0.49
C TRP A 143 9.43 -3.26 -0.70
N TRP A 144 8.67 -4.29 -0.33
CA TRP A 144 7.21 -4.27 -0.45
C TRP A 144 6.53 -4.89 0.75
N ASN A 145 5.29 -4.47 0.98
CA ASN A 145 4.33 -5.06 1.91
C ASN A 145 3.02 -5.28 1.19
N THR A 146 2.22 -6.28 1.59
CA THR A 146 0.99 -6.65 0.88
C THR A 146 -0.20 -6.78 1.82
N ASP A 147 -1.37 -6.38 1.31
CA ASP A 147 -2.69 -6.51 1.94
C ASP A 147 -3.20 -7.95 1.99
N THR A 148 -2.87 -8.78 1.01
CA THR A 148 -3.16 -10.21 1.11
C THR A 148 -1.97 -10.99 0.60
N LYS A 149 -1.96 -12.29 0.94
CA LYS A 149 -1.17 -13.26 0.20
C LYS A 149 -1.80 -13.34 -1.19
N TYR A 150 -1.04 -12.94 -2.19
CA TYR A 150 -1.37 -12.92 -3.62
C TYR A 150 -2.36 -14.02 -4.04
N GLU A 151 -3.25 -13.70 -4.98
CA GLU A 151 -4.15 -14.68 -5.60
C GLU A 151 -3.44 -15.28 -6.83
N ILE A 152 -3.56 -16.58 -7.06
CA ILE A 152 -2.93 -17.30 -8.18
C ILE A 152 -4.00 -18.10 -8.91
N ASP A 153 -4.10 -17.89 -10.21
CA ASP A 153 -4.86 -18.73 -11.12
C ASP A 153 -3.94 -19.29 -12.21
N GLU A 154 -4.13 -20.55 -12.58
CA GLU A 154 -3.61 -21.12 -13.83
C GLU A 154 -4.75 -21.06 -14.85
N LEU A 155 -4.57 -20.27 -15.91
CA LEU A 155 -5.61 -20.09 -16.94
C LEU A 155 -5.62 -21.26 -17.93
N ASP A 156 -4.44 -21.66 -18.41
CA ASP A 156 -4.19 -22.70 -19.41
C ASP A 156 -2.82 -23.38 -19.14
N GLU A 157 -2.50 -24.47 -19.87
CA GLU A 157 -1.18 -25.12 -19.77
C GLU A 157 -0.05 -24.11 -20.06
N GLY A 158 0.69 -23.74 -19.00
CA GLY A 158 1.87 -22.88 -19.09
C GLY A 158 1.61 -21.37 -19.01
N VAL A 159 0.39 -20.93 -18.72
CA VAL A 159 0.07 -19.51 -18.46
C VAL A 159 -0.50 -19.35 -17.04
N SER A 160 0.11 -18.44 -16.28
CA SER A 160 -0.30 -18.12 -14.91
C SER A 160 -0.69 -16.66 -14.77
N VAL A 161 -1.61 -16.41 -13.84
CA VAL A 161 -2.02 -15.08 -13.42
C VAL A 161 -1.79 -14.93 -11.92
N ILE A 162 -1.17 -13.83 -11.52
CA ILE A 162 -0.98 -13.49 -10.11
C ILE A 162 -1.46 -12.07 -9.84
N TRP A 163 -2.25 -11.90 -8.78
CA TRP A 163 -2.62 -10.59 -8.25
C TRP A 163 -1.76 -10.23 -7.06
N TYR A 164 -1.14 -9.05 -7.11
CA TYR A 164 -0.41 -8.46 -5.98
C TYR A 164 -1.13 -7.25 -5.45
N TYR A 165 -1.42 -7.27 -4.15
CA TYR A 165 -2.12 -6.23 -3.43
C TYR A 165 -1.13 -5.46 -2.57
N PHE A 166 -0.38 -4.55 -3.18
CA PHE A 166 0.67 -3.80 -2.48
C PHE A 166 0.09 -2.84 -1.44
N ALA A 167 0.93 -2.43 -0.48
CA ALA A 167 0.59 -1.39 0.47
C ALA A 167 0.65 0.03 -0.13
N SER A 168 1.26 0.18 -1.30
CA SER A 168 1.47 1.48 -1.95
C SER A 168 1.44 1.39 -3.46
N TYR A 169 0.83 2.38 -4.10
CA TYR A 169 0.94 2.58 -5.55
C TYR A 169 2.38 2.98 -5.96
N TYR A 170 2.81 4.21 -5.66
CA TYR A 170 4.07 4.77 -6.18
C TYR A 170 5.33 3.95 -5.85
N PHE A 171 5.47 3.52 -4.59
CA PHE A 171 6.70 2.86 -4.16
C PHE A 171 6.75 1.37 -4.48
N GLN A 172 5.62 0.73 -4.75
CA GLN A 172 5.55 -0.73 -4.86
C GLN A 172 4.87 -1.14 -6.16
N ALA A 173 3.58 -0.85 -6.37
CA ALA A 173 2.87 -1.27 -7.58
C ALA A 173 3.47 -0.66 -8.86
N GLU A 174 3.77 0.64 -8.86
CA GLU A 174 4.39 1.32 -10.02
C GLU A 174 5.79 0.79 -10.32
N ASN A 175 6.63 0.60 -9.28
CA ASN A 175 7.95 0.01 -9.44
C ASN A 175 7.88 -1.46 -9.90
N ALA A 176 6.94 -2.25 -9.39
CA ALA A 176 6.72 -3.62 -9.81
C ALA A 176 6.41 -3.70 -11.31
N THR A 177 5.43 -2.89 -11.77
CA THR A 177 5.07 -2.79 -13.19
C THR A 177 6.26 -2.36 -14.05
N LYS A 178 7.00 -1.33 -13.61
CA LYS A 178 8.18 -0.85 -14.32
C LYS A 178 9.25 -1.93 -14.47
N VAL A 179 9.60 -2.62 -13.38
CA VAL A 179 10.62 -3.67 -13.39
C VAL A 179 10.20 -4.84 -14.29
N LEU A 180 8.92 -5.23 -14.26
CA LEU A 180 8.40 -6.29 -15.13
C LEU A 180 8.50 -5.90 -16.60
N HIS A 181 8.06 -4.69 -16.95
CA HIS A 181 8.14 -4.18 -18.33
C HIS A 181 9.60 -4.06 -18.81
N GLU A 182 10.51 -3.56 -17.98
CA GLU A 182 11.94 -3.44 -18.33
C GLU A 182 12.62 -4.82 -18.49
N THR A 183 12.18 -5.83 -17.75
CA THR A 183 12.81 -7.17 -17.74
C THR A 183 12.24 -8.10 -18.81
N PHE A 184 10.92 -8.08 -19.01
CA PHE A 184 10.22 -9.06 -19.83
C PHE A 184 9.51 -8.45 -21.05
N GLY A 185 9.39 -7.13 -21.13
CA GLY A 185 8.66 -6.45 -22.21
C GLY A 185 7.25 -7.02 -22.37
N ASP A 186 6.86 -7.29 -23.61
CA ASP A 186 5.53 -7.79 -23.96
C ASP A 186 5.28 -9.28 -23.61
N ILE A 187 6.26 -9.98 -23.01
CA ILE A 187 6.10 -11.37 -22.58
C ILE A 187 5.17 -11.47 -21.37
N VAL A 188 5.11 -10.42 -20.54
CA VAL A 188 4.29 -10.36 -19.34
C VAL A 188 3.34 -9.17 -19.47
N ASP A 189 2.04 -9.44 -19.40
CA ASP A 189 1.03 -8.39 -19.30
C ASP A 189 0.84 -7.97 -17.84
N VAL A 190 0.78 -6.65 -17.61
CA VAL A 190 0.57 -6.08 -16.28
C VAL A 190 -0.51 -5.00 -16.36
N SER A 191 -1.57 -5.18 -15.58
CA SER A 191 -2.69 -4.24 -15.51
C SER A 191 -3.03 -3.89 -14.06
N TYR A 192 -3.37 -2.63 -13.81
CA TYR A 192 -3.91 -2.22 -12.52
C TYR A 192 -5.32 -2.74 -12.34
N GLN A 193 -5.62 -3.21 -11.12
CA GLN A 193 -6.93 -3.73 -10.74
C GLN A 193 -7.55 -2.87 -9.65
N GLU A 194 -8.85 -3.04 -9.40
CA GLU A 194 -9.54 -2.31 -8.35
C GLU A 194 -8.91 -2.57 -6.97
N ASP A 195 -8.76 -1.50 -6.18
CA ASP A 195 -8.29 -1.62 -4.80
C ASP A 195 -9.43 -2.19 -3.94
N PRO A 196 -9.25 -3.28 -3.17
CA PRO A 196 -10.29 -3.83 -2.32
C PRO A 196 -10.76 -2.88 -1.20
N CYS A 197 -10.03 -1.79 -0.96
CA CYS A 197 -10.49 -0.70 -0.08
C CYS A 197 -11.48 0.26 -0.75
N ALA A 198 -11.58 0.27 -2.09
CA ALA A 198 -12.49 1.13 -2.86
C ALA A 198 -13.97 0.87 -2.57
#